data_AF-A0A397U839-F1
#
_entry.id   AF-A0A397U839-F1
#
_cell.length_a   1.000
_cell.length_b   1.000
_cell.length_c   1.000
_cell.angle_alpha   90.00
_cell.angle_beta   90.00
_cell.angle_gamma   90.00
#
_symmetry.space_group_name_H-M   'P 1'
#
loop_
_entity.id
_entity.type
_entity.pdbx_description
1 polymer ?
#
loop_
_entity_poly.entity_id
_entity_poly.type
_entity_poly.pdbx_seq_one_letter_code
_entity_poly.pdbx_strand_id
1 'polypeptide(L)'
;MVKNPEVKFNLKEFLEYLNKAAENNNHTAQYNLGEIYVYGRLKAEKDEKKGIQYLKLAALNNNLKAIKILNELKIDIYKDV
;
A
#
# COMPACT_ATOMS: atom_id res chain seq x y z
N MET A 1 24.63 28.86 7.02
CA MET A 1 24.19 27.46 7.19
C MET A 1 22.69 27.42 6.93
N VAL A 2 22.25 26.80 5.83
CA VAL A 2 20.81 26.62 5.61
C VAL A 2 20.34 25.57 6.62
N LYS A 3 19.52 25.98 7.59
CA LYS A 3 18.83 25.05 8.47
C LYS A 3 17.90 24.23 7.59
N ASN A 4 18.28 22.98 7.30
CA ASN A 4 17.36 22.02 6.72
C ASN A 4 16.29 21.75 7.79
N PRO A 5 15.03 22.19 7.61
CA PRO A 5 14.02 21.98 8.64
C PRO A 5 13.88 20.47 8.85
N GLU A 6 13.91 20.02 10.11
CA GLU A 6 13.61 18.63 10.44
C GLU A 6 12.18 18.34 9.97
N VAL A 7 12.05 17.67 8.82
CA VAL A 7 10.75 17.21 8.34
C VAL A 7 10.29 16.11 9.28
N LYS A 8 9.37 16.45 10.18
CA LYS A 8 8.70 15.47 11.02
C LYS A 8 7.79 14.61 10.14
N PHE A 9 7.95 13.30 10.23
CA PHE A 9 7.09 12.36 9.51
C PHE A 9 5.62 12.57 9.91
N ASN A 10 4.78 12.87 8.91
CA ASN A 10 3.33 12.97 9.07
C ASN A 10 2.65 11.80 8.34
N LEU A 11 2.14 10.85 9.12
CA LEU A 11 1.49 9.65 8.57
C LEU A 11 0.29 9.99 7.69
N LYS A 12 -0.53 10.97 8.09
CA LYS A 12 -1.74 11.34 7.35
C LYS A 12 -1.39 11.87 5.95
N GLU A 13 -0.44 12.79 5.90
CA GLU A 13 0.03 13.37 4.64
C GLU A 13 0.71 12.32 3.76
N PHE A 14 1.54 11.45 4.36
CA PHE A 14 2.17 10.33 3.64
C PHE A 14 1.12 9.41 2.99
N LEU A 15 0.10 8.99 3.74
CA LEU A 15 -0.97 8.14 3.22
C LEU A 15 -1.79 8.86 2.15
N GLU A 16 -2.00 10.18 2.26
CA GLU A 16 -2.72 10.96 1.26
C GLU A 16 -1.98 10.96 -0.09
N TYR A 17 -0.68 11.25 -0.10
CA TYR A 17 0.10 11.19 -1.35
C TYR A 17 0.21 9.79 -1.92
N LEU A 18 0.31 8.78 -1.05
CA LEU A 18 0.34 7.39 -1.47
C LEU A 18 -0.98 6.95 -2.11
N ASN A 19 -2.13 7.39 -1.55
CA ASN A 19 -3.45 7.19 -2.16
C ASN A 19 -3.53 7.85 -3.54
N LYS A 20 -3.13 9.12 -3.68
CA LYS A 20 -3.13 9.82 -4.99
C LYS A 20 -2.30 9.08 -6.05
N ALA A 21 -1.14 8.55 -5.67
CA ALA A 21 -0.32 7.75 -6.57
C ALA A 21 -1.01 6.42 -6.94
N ALA A 22 -1.61 5.74 -5.95
CA ALA A 22 -2.31 4.48 -6.17
C ALA A 22 -3.55 4.61 -7.06
N GLU A 23 -4.30 5.72 -6.92
CA GLU A 23 -5.43 6.10 -7.77
C GLU A 23 -4.99 6.34 -9.22
N ASN A 24 -3.75 6.78 -9.44
CA ASN A 24 -3.16 6.93 -10.77
C ASN A 24 -2.43 5.64 -11.25
N ASN A 25 -2.92 4.47 -10.84
CA ASN A 25 -2.41 3.14 -11.22
C ASN A 25 -0.93 2.88 -10.88
N ASN A 26 -0.35 3.61 -9.92
CA ASN A 26 1.00 3.31 -9.46
C ASN A 26 0.99 2.01 -8.62
N HIS A 27 1.37 0.90 -9.24
CA HIS A 27 1.38 -0.43 -8.60
C HIS A 27 2.33 -0.51 -7.39
N THR A 28 3.33 0.36 -7.28
CA THR A 28 4.20 0.44 -6.09
C THR A 28 3.47 1.11 -4.94
N ALA A 29 2.74 2.20 -5.20
CA ALA A 29 1.92 2.87 -4.20
C ALA A 29 0.76 1.97 -3.71
N GLN A 30 0.11 1.27 -4.63
CA GLN A 30 -0.90 0.24 -4.31
C GLN A 30 -0.30 -0.85 -3.41
N TYR A 31 0.87 -1.41 -3.76
CA TYR A 31 1.55 -2.38 -2.90
C TYR A 31 1.83 -1.82 -1.50
N ASN A 32 2.36 -0.60 -1.40
CA ASN A 32 2.70 0.03 -0.12
C ASN A 32 1.44 0.26 0.74
N LEU A 33 0.34 0.76 0.17
CA LEU A 33 -0.94 0.89 0.88
C LEU A 33 -1.46 -0.47 1.34
N GLY A 34 -1.38 -1.45 0.45
CA GLY A 34 -1.78 -2.82 0.73
C GLY A 34 -1.07 -3.39 1.95
N GLU A 35 0.26 -3.29 1.96
CA GLU A 35 1.09 -3.75 3.06
C GLU A 35 0.86 -2.96 4.36
N ILE A 36 0.65 -1.64 4.26
CA ILE A 36 0.35 -0.79 5.42
C ILE A 36 -0.95 -1.24 6.09
N TYR A 37 -2.03 -1.39 5.33
CA TYR A 37 -3.32 -1.73 5.91
C TYR A 37 -3.42 -3.21 6.34
N VAL A 38 -2.79 -4.15 5.63
CA VAL A 38 -2.77 -5.57 6.03
C VAL A 38 -2.03 -5.77 7.35
N TYR A 39 -0.89 -5.11 7.53
CA TYR A 39 -0.02 -5.37 8.69
C TYR A 39 -0.05 -4.26 9.76
N GLY A 40 -0.72 -3.14 9.52
CA GLY A 40 -0.71 -1.98 10.42
C GLY A 40 0.67 -1.31 10.49
N ARG A 41 1.39 -1.27 9.36
CA ARG A 41 2.72 -0.64 9.31
C ARG A 41 2.62 0.86 9.59
N LEU A 42 3.72 1.45 10.03
CA LEU A 42 3.80 2.88 10.37
C LEU A 42 2.82 3.32 11.47
N LYS A 43 2.34 2.37 12.29
CA LYS A 43 1.27 2.58 13.29
C LYS A 43 -0.06 3.05 12.67
N ALA A 44 -0.28 2.74 11.39
CA ALA A 44 -1.58 2.92 10.76
C ALA A 44 -2.59 1.91 11.32
N GLU A 45 -3.86 2.30 11.33
CA GLU A 45 -4.96 1.40 11.65
C GLU A 45 -5.01 0.25 10.63
N LYS A 46 -5.15 -0.98 11.12
CA LYS A 46 -5.27 -2.16 10.25
C LYS A 46 -6.63 -2.15 9.58
N ASP A 47 -6.62 -2.39 8.28
CA ASP A 47 -7.82 -2.66 7.49
C ASP A 47 -7.46 -3.72 6.45
N GLU A 48 -7.53 -4.98 6.86
CA GLU A 48 -7.07 -6.09 6.03
C GLU A 48 -7.84 -6.17 4.72
N LYS A 49 -9.15 -5.90 4.73
CA LYS A 49 -9.98 -5.90 3.52
C LYS A 49 -9.50 -4.84 2.53
N LYS A 50 -9.31 -3.60 2.98
CA LYS A 50 -8.79 -2.51 2.14
C LYS A 50 -7.37 -2.81 1.67
N GLY A 51 -6.53 -3.34 2.54
CA GLY A 51 -5.16 -3.72 2.20
C GLY A 51 -5.09 -4.79 1.11
N ILE A 52 -5.91 -5.84 1.22
CA ILE A 52 -6.03 -6.89 0.20
C ILE A 52 -6.48 -6.31 -1.15
N GLN A 53 -7.44 -5.37 -1.17
CA GLN A 53 -7.88 -4.73 -2.40
C GLN A 53 -6.72 -4.00 -3.11
N TYR A 54 -5.91 -3.23 -2.38
CA TYR A 54 -4.74 -2.57 -2.97
C TYR A 54 -3.67 -3.57 -3.42
N LEU A 55 -3.42 -4.65 -2.67
CA LEU A 55 -2.50 -5.69 -3.10
C LEU A 55 -2.98 -6.37 -4.39
N LYS A 56 -4.28 -6.62 -4.55
CA LYS A 56 -4.84 -7.16 -5.80
C LYS A 56 -4.60 -6.22 -6.97
N LEU A 57 -4.90 -4.93 -6.82
CA LEU A 57 -4.62 -3.92 -7.85
C LEU A 57 -3.14 -3.89 -8.26
N ALA A 58 -2.23 -3.97 -7.30
CA ALA A 58 -0.79 -4.04 -7.56
C ALA A 58 -0.42 -5.34 -8.29
N ALA A 59 -0.98 -6.47 -7.88
CA ALA A 59 -0.71 -7.79 -8.46
C ALA A 59 -1.18 -7.90 -9.91
N LEU A 60 -2.33 -7.30 -10.26
CA LEU A 60 -2.83 -7.21 -11.63
C LEU A 60 -1.88 -6.44 -12.56
N ASN A 61 -1.06 -5.56 -11.99
CA ASN A 61 0.01 -4.84 -12.69
C ASN A 61 1.39 -5.51 -12.51
N ASN A 62 1.42 -6.83 -12.32
CA ASN A 62 2.62 -7.66 -12.18
C ASN A 62 3.55 -7.29 -11.01
N ASN A 63 3.03 -6.65 -9.96
CA ASN A 63 3.83 -6.40 -8.76
C ASN A 63 4.11 -7.72 -8.01
N LEU A 64 5.30 -8.28 -8.22
CA LEU A 64 5.73 -9.57 -7.65
C LEU A 64 5.69 -9.60 -6.12
N LYS A 65 5.91 -8.46 -5.45
CA LYS A 65 5.82 -8.38 -3.98
C LYS A 65 4.37 -8.52 -3.51
N ALA A 66 3.44 -7.88 -4.21
CA ALA A 66 2.02 -8.01 -3.91
C ALA A 66 1.51 -9.44 -4.17
N ILE A 67 1.91 -10.05 -5.29
CA ILE A 67 1.60 -11.45 -5.62
C ILE A 67 2.11 -12.39 -4.52
N LYS A 68 3.35 -12.21 -4.08
CA LYS A 68 3.93 -13.01 -3.00
C LYS A 68 3.11 -12.91 -1.71
N ILE A 69 2.75 -11.70 -1.29
CA ILE A 69 1.94 -11.51 -0.08
C ILE A 69 0.56 -12.16 -0.23
N LEU A 70 -0.12 -11.97 -1.37
CA LEU A 70 -1.44 -12.58 -1.59
C LEU A 70 -1.37 -14.11 -1.57
N ASN A 71 -0.31 -14.70 -2.13
CA ASN A 71 -0.07 -16.15 -2.07
C ASN A 71 0.17 -16.63 -0.62
N GLU A 72 0.97 -15.91 0.17
CA GLU A 72 1.19 -16.20 1.60
C GLU A 72 -0.11 -16.13 2.41
N LEU A 73 -0.99 -15.19 2.07
CA LEU A 73 -2.32 -15.03 2.65
C LEU A 73 -3.37 -16.00 2.06
N LYS A 74 -2.99 -16.85 1.09
CA LYS A 74 -3.86 -17.79 0.39
C LYS A 74 -5.06 -17.10 -0.28
N ILE A 75 -4.86 -15.90 -0.82
CA ILE A 75 -5.89 -15.12 -1.51
C ILE A 75 -5.75 -15.27 -3.02
N ASP A 76 -6.87 -15.62 -3.65
CA ASP A 76 -6.99 -15.61 -5.11
C ASP A 76 -7.00 -14.16 -5.62
N ILE A 77 -6.04 -13.85 -6.48
CA ILE A 77 -5.81 -12.53 -7.07
C ILE A 77 -6.98 -12.13 -7.97
N TYR A 78 -7.56 -13.07 -8.71
CA TYR A 78 -8.56 -12.80 -9.74
C TYR A 78 -10.00 -12.93 -9.24
N LYS A 79 -10.20 -13.44 -8.03
CA LYS A 79 -11.51 -13.49 -7.40
C LYS A 79 -11.95 -12.08 -7.02
N ASP A 80 -13.16 -11.67 -7.43
CA ASP A 80 -13.78 -10.39 -7.06
C ASP A 80 -13.05 -9.11 -7.58
N VAL A 81 -12.26 -9.23 -8.66
CA VAL A 81 -11.65 -8.10 -9.40
C VAL A 81 -12.51 -7.72 -10.59
#